data_AF-A0A820QGM5-F1
#
_entry.id   AF-A0A820QGM5-F1
#
_cell.length_a   1.000
_cell.length_b   1.000
_cell.length_c   1.000
_cell.angle_alpha   90.00
_cell.angle_beta   90.00
_cell.angle_gamma   90.00
#
_symmetry.space_group_name_H-M   'P 1'
#
loop_
_entity.id
_entity.type
_entity.pdbx_description
1 polymer ?
#
loop_
_entity_poly.entity_id
_entity_poly.type
_entity_poly.pdbx_seq_one_letter_code
_entity_poly.pdbx_strand_id
1 'polypeptide(L)'
;MLPDSCNVNNGGCGANATCSNDATTNAVKCTCKAGYTNTGSAVNVVCTDSCSVNNGGCGANATCSHNATTNAVKCTCKAGYTNTGSAVNFVCK
;
A
#
# COMPACT_ATOMS: atom_id res chain seq x y z
N MET A 1 -20.13 -1.49 25.59
CA MET A 1 -19.14 -1.21 24.54
C MET A 1 -18.48 -2.53 24.21
N LEU A 2 -18.58 -2.99 22.95
CA LEU A 2 -17.87 -4.21 22.54
C LEU A 2 -16.36 -3.94 22.65
N PRO A 3 -15.55 -4.90 23.12
CA PRO A 3 -14.10 -4.73 23.16
C PRO A 3 -13.58 -4.52 21.74
N ASP A 4 -12.70 -3.55 21.58
CA ASP A 4 -12.06 -3.25 20.30
C ASP A 4 -11.23 -4.46 19.85
N SER A 5 -11.75 -5.16 18.84
CA SER A 5 -11.17 -6.37 18.27
C SER A 5 -9.79 -6.12 17.66
N CYS A 6 -9.44 -4.88 17.32
CA CYS A 6 -8.11 -4.53 16.84
C CYS A 6 -7.03 -4.65 17.92
N ASN A 7 -7.39 -4.55 19.20
CA ASN A 7 -6.44 -4.73 20.31
C ASN A 7 -6.03 -6.18 20.54
N VAL A 8 -6.73 -7.14 19.93
CA VAL A 8 -6.41 -8.58 20.02
C VAL A 8 -5.96 -9.07 18.64
N ASN A 9 -4.69 -9.49 18.54
CA ASN A 9 -4.12 -10.02 17.30
C ASN A 9 -4.37 -9.13 16.06
N ASN A 10 -4.35 -7.80 16.22
CA ASN A 10 -4.63 -6.84 15.14
C ASN A 10 -5.97 -7.11 14.41
N GLY A 11 -7.00 -7.61 15.11
CA GLY A 11 -8.27 -8.00 14.52
C GLY A 11 -8.18 -9.15 13.49
N GLY A 12 -7.07 -9.90 13.47
CA GLY A 12 -6.76 -10.89 12.45
C GLY A 12 -6.14 -10.32 11.17
N CYS A 13 -5.86 -9.02 11.12
CA CYS A 13 -5.19 -8.38 9.99
C CYS A 13 -3.72 -8.78 9.90
N GLY A 14 -3.21 -9.03 8.69
CA GLY A 14 -1.82 -9.37 8.45
C GLY A 14 -0.81 -8.29 8.88
N ALA A 15 0.47 -8.66 8.97
CA ALA A 15 1.54 -7.81 9.53
C ALA A 15 1.72 -6.44 8.83
N ASN A 16 1.42 -6.36 7.53
CA ASN A 16 1.52 -5.13 6.73
C ASN A 16 0.18 -4.39 6.59
N ALA A 17 -0.79 -4.70 7.45
CA ALA A 17 -2.10 -4.06 7.51
C ALA A 17 -2.32 -3.36 8.85
N THR A 18 -3.12 -2.31 8.82
CA THR A 18 -3.67 -1.62 9.99
C THR A 18 -5.12 -2.09 10.18
N CYS A 19 -5.48 -2.40 11.42
CA CYS A 19 -6.84 -2.73 11.80
C CYS A 19 -7.62 -1.46 12.16
N SER A 20 -8.88 -1.40 11.70
CA SER A 20 -9.91 -0.55 12.27
C SER A 20 -11.19 -1.36 12.41
N ASN A 21 -12.12 -0.91 13.25
CA ASN A 21 -13.44 -1.52 13.37
C ASN A 21 -14.55 -0.48 13.19
N ASP A 22 -15.70 -0.93 12.70
CA ASP A 22 -16.91 -0.11 12.67
C ASP A 22 -17.47 0.04 14.08
N ALA A 23 -17.69 1.27 14.54
CA ALA A 23 -18.11 1.54 15.91
C ALA A 23 -19.54 1.04 16.24
N THR A 24 -20.36 0.77 15.24
CA THR A 24 -21.78 0.39 15.41
C THR A 24 -21.97 -1.12 15.30
N THR A 25 -21.33 -1.74 14.31
CA THR A 25 -21.44 -3.17 13.99
C THR A 25 -20.29 -4.00 14.55
N ASN A 26 -19.23 -3.35 15.03
CA ASN A 26 -17.97 -3.97 15.46
C ASN A 26 -17.27 -4.80 14.37
N ALA A 27 -17.61 -4.56 13.10
CA ALA A 27 -17.00 -5.24 11.96
C ALA A 27 -15.55 -4.80 11.80
N VAL A 28 -14.61 -5.75 11.74
CA VAL A 28 -13.19 -5.49 11.51
C VAL A 28 -12.94 -5.15 10.05
N LYS A 29 -12.08 -4.16 9.82
CA LYS A 29 -11.58 -3.74 8.53
C LYS A 29 -10.06 -3.69 8.55
N CYS A 30 -9.44 -4.48 7.69
CA CYS A 30 -8.00 -4.44 7.46
C CYS A 30 -7.68 -3.52 6.29
N THR A 31 -6.73 -2.60 6.47
CA THR A 31 -6.27 -1.71 5.40
C THR A 31 -4.76 -1.82 5.28
N CYS A 32 -4.23 -2.00 4.07
CA CYS A 32 -2.78 -2.09 3.88
C CYS A 32 -2.08 -0.79 4.28
N LYS A 33 -0.92 -0.93 4.93
CA LYS A 33 -0.06 0.19 5.29
C LYS A 33 0.47 0.88 4.02
N ALA A 34 0.92 2.13 4.15
CA ALA A 34 1.56 2.86 3.06
C ALA A 34 2.70 2.01 2.45
N GLY A 35 2.78 1.96 1.12
CA GLY A 35 3.73 1.11 0.40
C GLY A 35 3.29 -0.33 0.19
N TYR A 36 2.12 -0.73 0.68
CA TYR A 36 1.55 -2.05 0.43
C TYR A 36 0.21 -1.94 -0.29
N THR A 37 -0.09 -2.92 -1.14
CA THR A 37 -1.35 -3.02 -1.86
C THR A 37 -2.06 -4.33 -1.50
N ASN A 38 -3.40 -4.30 -1.51
CA ASN A 38 -4.18 -5.51 -1.28
C ASN A 38 -4.17 -6.37 -2.55
N THR A 39 -3.55 -7.54 -2.48
CA THR A 39 -3.56 -8.57 -3.54
C THR A 39 -4.53 -9.71 -3.25
N GLY A 40 -5.17 -9.68 -2.08
CA GLY A 40 -6.17 -10.66 -1.66
C GLY A 40 -7.59 -10.24 -2.01
N SER A 41 -8.53 -10.66 -1.16
CA SER A 41 -9.96 -10.34 -1.27
C SER A 41 -10.32 -9.14 -0.39
N ALA A 42 -11.53 -8.59 -0.57
CA ALA A 42 -12.10 -7.60 0.34
C ALA A 42 -12.21 -8.10 1.79
N VAL A 43 -12.40 -9.42 1.99
CA VAL A 43 -12.58 -10.04 3.31
C VAL A 43 -11.29 -10.68 3.81
N ASN A 44 -10.40 -11.09 2.90
CA ASN A 44 -9.10 -11.68 3.22
C ASN A 44 -7.99 -10.81 2.62
N VAL A 45 -7.67 -9.72 3.31
CA VAL A 45 -6.73 -8.70 2.86
C VAL A 45 -5.31 -9.25 2.94
N VAL A 46 -4.61 -9.27 1.81
CA VAL A 46 -3.20 -9.67 1.72
C VAL A 46 -2.40 -8.47 1.27
N CYS A 47 -1.60 -7.91 2.18
CA CYS A 47 -0.81 -6.72 1.91
C CYS A 47 0.56 -7.10 1.37
N THR A 48 0.72 -6.98 0.06
CA THR A 48 1.97 -7.21 -0.67
C THR A 48 2.68 -5.89 -0.91
N ASP A 49 4.00 -5.91 -0.88
CA ASP A 49 4.84 -4.77 -1.25
C ASP A 49 4.41 -4.21 -2.61
N SER A 50 4.08 -2.92 -2.66
CA SER A 50 3.53 -2.30 -3.87
C SER A 50 4.55 -2.28 -5.00
N CYS A 51 5.85 -2.13 -4.74
CA CYS A 51 6.87 -2.17 -5.79
C CYS A 51 7.00 -3.55 -6.43
N SER A 52 6.69 -4.61 -5.69
CA SER A 52 6.65 -5.99 -6.19
C SER A 52 5.42 -6.27 -7.06
N VAL A 53 4.39 -5.41 -7.01
CA VAL A 53 3.16 -5.53 -7.81
C VAL A 53 3.14 -4.46 -8.89
N ASN A 54 3.29 -4.87 -10.15
CA ASN A 54 3.27 -3.94 -11.30
C ASN A 54 4.22 -2.73 -11.13
N ASN A 55 5.41 -2.94 -10.55
CA ASN A 55 6.40 -1.87 -10.30
C ASN A 55 5.81 -0.68 -9.52
N GLY A 56 4.86 -0.88 -8.61
CA GLY A 56 4.18 0.19 -7.88
C GLY A 56 3.35 1.13 -8.75
N GLY A 57 3.06 0.75 -10.00
CA GLY A 57 2.44 1.62 -11.01
C GLY A 57 3.43 2.58 -11.67
N CYS A 58 4.74 2.45 -11.41
CA CYS A 58 5.76 3.25 -12.08
C CYS A 58 5.86 2.86 -13.56
N GLY A 59 5.89 3.87 -14.44
CA GLY A 59 5.98 3.68 -15.88
C GLY A 59 7.26 2.97 -16.35
N ALA A 60 7.31 2.65 -17.65
CA ALA A 60 8.50 2.10 -18.27
C ALA A 60 9.72 3.00 -18.03
N ASN A 61 10.91 2.39 -17.94
CA ASN A 61 12.17 3.09 -17.64
C ASN A 61 12.22 3.81 -16.28
N ALA A 62 11.30 3.50 -15.37
CA ALA A 62 11.34 3.91 -13.97
C ALA A 62 11.69 2.73 -13.04
N THR A 63 12.30 3.05 -11.91
CA THR A 63 12.52 2.15 -10.78
C THR A 63 11.55 2.53 -9.66
N CYS A 64 10.86 1.53 -9.09
CA CYS A 64 10.05 1.70 -7.90
C CYS A 64 10.89 1.61 -6.63
N SER A 65 10.58 2.47 -5.66
CA SER A 65 11.17 2.48 -4.32
C SER A 65 10.13 2.99 -3.32
N HIS A 66 10.45 2.92 -2.03
CA HIS A 66 9.63 3.53 -0.98
C HIS A 66 10.25 4.84 -0.49
N ASN A 67 9.42 5.84 -0.24
CA ASN A 67 9.84 7.05 0.47
C ASN A 67 10.27 6.69 1.90
N ALA A 68 11.45 7.13 2.32
CA ALA A 68 12.01 6.78 3.63
C ALA A 68 11.17 7.26 4.84
N THR A 69 10.35 8.29 4.68
CA THR A 69 9.55 8.87 5.76
C THR A 69 8.12 8.34 5.75
N THR A 70 7.49 8.28 4.57
CA THR A 70 6.05 7.92 4.46
C THR A 70 5.82 6.47 4.08
N ASN A 71 6.87 5.74 3.69
CA ASN A 71 6.82 4.43 3.04
C ASN A 71 5.96 4.39 1.75
N ALA A 72 5.51 5.54 1.24
CA ALA A 72 4.73 5.62 0.03
C ALA A 72 5.57 5.22 -1.20
N VAL A 73 4.91 4.68 -2.22
CA VAL A 73 5.55 4.37 -3.50
C VAL A 73 6.17 5.64 -4.09
N LYS A 74 7.42 5.52 -4.53
CA LYS A 74 8.19 6.55 -5.20
C LYS A 74 8.83 5.98 -6.46
N CYS A 75 8.47 6.57 -7.59
CA CYS A 75 9.08 6.27 -8.88
C CYS A 75 10.27 7.19 -9.15
N THR A 76 11.35 6.64 -9.68
CA THR A 76 12.53 7.41 -10.13
C THR A 76 12.93 6.94 -11.52
N CYS A 77 13.18 7.87 -12.46
CA CYS A 77 13.65 7.47 -13.80
C CYS A 77 15.03 6.84 -13.72
N LYS A 78 15.24 5.79 -14.51
CA LYS A 78 16.57 5.18 -14.70
C LYS A 78 17.53 6.20 -15.31
N ALA A 79 18.83 5.96 -15.14
CA ALA A 79 19.86 6.83 -15.70
C ALA A 79 19.65 7.02 -17.22
N GLY A 80 19.72 8.27 -17.68
CA GLY A 80 19.48 8.65 -19.08
C GLY A 80 18.02 8.95 -19.43
N TYR A 81 17.06 8.70 -18.54
CA TYR A 81 15.65 9.05 -18.73
C TYR A 81 15.22 10.20 -17.84
N THR A 82 14.23 10.95 -18.30
CA THR A 82 13.65 12.09 -17.60
C THR A 82 12.14 11.92 -17.43
N ASN A 83 11.61 12.39 -16.30
CA ASN A 83 10.16 12.37 -16.11
C ASN A 83 9.53 13.44 -17.00
N THR A 84 8.80 13.01 -18.03
CA THR A 84 8.03 13.88 -18.93
C THR A 84 6.55 13.92 -18.58
N GLY A 85 6.12 13.20 -17.54
CA GLY A 85 4.74 13.14 -17.08
C GLY A 85 4.44 14.13 -15.96
N SER A 86 3.39 13.83 -15.20
CA SER A 86 2.95 14.61 -14.03
C SER A 86 3.17 13.83 -12.73
N ALA A 87 2.99 14.47 -11.58
CA ALA A 87 3.12 13.81 -10.27
C ALA A 87 2.22 12.56 -10.11
N VAL A 88 1.07 12.53 -10.79
CA VAL A 88 0.09 11.41 -10.76
C VAL A 88 0.19 10.48 -11.97
N ASN A 89 0.99 10.83 -12.98
CA ASN A 89 1.21 10.02 -14.18
C ASN A 89 2.70 10.04 -14.52
N PHE A 90 3.46 9.16 -13.87
CA PHE A 90 4.92 9.15 -13.91
C PHE A 90 5.43 8.44 -15.17
N VAL A 91 6.04 9.20 -16.08
CA VAL A 91 6.47 8.69 -17.40
C VAL A 91 7.93 9.06 -17.64
N CYS A 92 8.79 8.05 -17.79
CA CYS A 92 10.22 8.24 -18.06
C CYS A 92 10.52 8.06 -19.56
N LYS A 93 11.01 9.13 -20.18
CA LYS A 93 11.41 9.19 -21.60
C LYS A 93 12.80 9.80 -21.75
#